data_AF-M2SED9-F1
#
_entry.id   AF-M2SED9-F1
#
_cell.length_a   1.000
_cell.length_b   1.000
_cell.length_c   1.000
_cell.angle_alpha   90.00
_cell.angle_beta   90.00
_cell.angle_gamma   90.00
#
_symmetry.space_group_name_H-M   'P 1'
#
loop_
_entity.id
_entity.type
_entity.pdbx_description
1 polymer ?
#
loop_
_entity_poly.entity_id
_entity_poly.type
_entity_poly.pdbx_seq_one_letter_code
_entity_poly.pdbx_strand_id
1 'polypeptide(L)'
;MIVDKFEEVLRTAAIPAAASVAPIPSVVPGSDPIYQVAGNAGQKVLWVVFAIMLIASGAFTLMSWNVPLNKRLYHVVTTIITLTAALSYFAMATAHGVALTKIVEREQHDHVPDTFTTTYREVYWARYVDWTITTPLLLLDLGLLAGMAGGHLIMMIVADIFMVLTGLFAAFGTEDTPQKWGWYTISCISFIFVFWHLGLNGGANASAKGEKLRGFFVSISVYTAILWTAYPIVWGIADGARKVSVDTEIIVYAILDVLAKAVFGAWLLIVHSNMRESDAELNGFWANGLSRDGAIRIGEDDGA
;
A
#
# COMPACT_ATOMS: atom_id res chain seq x y z
N MET A 1 -0.12 27.69 -86.44
CA MET A 1 -1.52 27.41 -86.03
C MET A 1 -1.69 26.34 -84.94
N ILE A 2 -0.78 25.35 -84.79
CA ILE A 2 -0.77 24.45 -83.61
C ILE A 2 0.19 24.95 -82.52
N VAL A 3 1.32 25.54 -82.93
CA VAL A 3 2.34 26.08 -82.01
C VAL A 3 1.81 27.29 -81.24
N ASP A 4 1.07 28.18 -81.90
CA ASP A 4 0.55 29.42 -81.30
C ASP A 4 -0.48 29.14 -80.20
N LYS A 5 -1.31 28.09 -80.37
CA LYS A 5 -2.26 27.64 -79.35
C LYS A 5 -1.58 26.99 -78.14
N PHE A 6 -0.41 26.38 -78.33
CA PHE A 6 0.34 25.76 -77.25
C PHE A 6 1.04 26.81 -76.37
N GLU A 7 1.57 27.86 -76.99
CA GLU A 7 2.13 29.02 -76.27
C GLU A 7 1.06 29.80 -75.51
N GLU A 8 -0.15 29.92 -76.07
CA GLU A 8 -1.26 30.59 -75.39
C GLU A 8 -1.69 29.83 -74.13
N VAL A 9 -1.81 28.49 -74.18
CA VAL A 9 -2.13 27.65 -73.02
C VAL A 9 -1.04 27.70 -71.94
N LEU A 10 0.25 27.78 -72.32
CA LEU A 10 1.36 27.94 -71.38
C LEU A 10 1.37 29.31 -70.70
N ARG A 11 0.88 30.36 -71.37
CA ARG A 11 0.78 31.72 -70.80
C ARG A 11 -0.41 31.87 -69.83
N THR A 12 -1.48 31.11 -70.00
CA THR A 12 -2.66 31.15 -69.11
C THR A 12 -2.60 30.15 -67.96
N ALA A 13 -1.65 29.21 -67.97
CA ALA A 13 -1.40 28.29 -66.87
C ALA A 13 -0.64 29.02 -65.75
N ALA A 14 -1.33 29.88 -65.01
CA ALA A 14 -0.84 30.38 -63.74
C ALA A 14 -0.62 29.16 -62.81
N ILE A 15 0.64 28.84 -62.54
CA ILE A 15 1.02 27.89 -61.50
C ILE A 15 0.41 28.45 -60.20
N PRO A 16 -0.46 27.72 -59.50
CA PRO A 16 -0.93 28.19 -58.21
C PRO A 16 0.32 28.42 -57.36
N ALA A 17 0.51 29.65 -56.86
CA ALA A 17 1.58 29.91 -55.91
C ALA A 17 1.48 28.85 -54.82
N ALA A 18 2.56 28.09 -54.61
CA ALA A 18 2.59 27.08 -53.56
C ALA A 18 2.08 27.73 -52.29
N ALA A 19 0.95 27.24 -51.76
CA ALA A 19 0.39 27.74 -50.52
C ALA A 19 1.54 27.80 -49.52
N SER A 20 1.88 29.00 -49.03
CA SER A 20 2.99 29.15 -48.10
C SER A 20 2.62 28.32 -46.89
N VAL A 21 3.22 27.15 -46.75
CA VAL A 21 3.02 26.30 -45.59
C VAL A 21 3.45 27.16 -44.42
N ALA A 22 2.49 27.54 -43.56
CA ALA A 22 2.80 28.37 -42.41
C ALA A 22 3.99 27.73 -41.67
N PRO A 23 5.00 28.51 -41.26
CA PRO A 23 6.15 27.95 -40.59
C PRO A 23 5.67 27.17 -39.38
N ILE A 24 6.04 25.89 -39.31
CA ILE A 24 5.76 25.04 -38.16
C ILE A 24 6.40 25.76 -36.96
N PRO A 25 5.64 26.08 -35.89
CA PRO A 25 6.21 26.69 -34.71
C PRO A 25 7.40 25.87 -34.23
N SER A 26 8.58 26.49 -34.18
CA SER A 26 9.84 25.82 -33.79
C SER A 26 9.84 25.43 -32.30
N VAL A 27 8.89 25.99 -31.55
CA VAL A 27 8.64 25.70 -30.14
C VAL A 27 7.22 25.18 -30.07
N VAL A 28 7.06 23.88 -29.84
CA VAL A 28 5.78 23.30 -29.46
C VAL A 28 5.53 23.71 -28.01
N PRO A 29 4.50 24.53 -27.71
CA PRO A 29 4.16 24.86 -26.32
C PRO A 29 3.87 23.56 -25.54
N GLY A 30 4.48 23.38 -24.37
CA GLY A 30 4.29 22.17 -23.53
C GLY A 30 5.45 21.15 -23.57
N SER A 31 6.60 21.49 -24.14
CA SER A 31 7.77 20.59 -24.20
C SER A 31 8.53 20.41 -22.88
N ASP A 32 8.31 21.29 -21.90
CA ASP A 32 9.04 21.23 -20.63
C ASP A 32 8.43 20.18 -19.72
N PRO A 33 9.24 19.28 -19.12
CA PRO A 33 8.73 18.24 -18.25
C PRO A 33 8.10 18.82 -16.98
N ILE A 34 6.89 18.37 -16.65
CA ILE A 34 6.20 18.75 -15.42
C ILE A 34 6.66 17.84 -14.29
N TYR A 35 7.01 18.40 -13.14
CA TYR A 35 7.39 17.64 -11.96
C TYR A 35 6.27 17.69 -10.91
N GLN A 36 5.67 16.54 -10.64
CA GLN A 36 4.72 16.34 -9.55
C GLN A 36 5.46 15.71 -8.38
N VAL A 37 5.96 16.57 -7.48
CA VAL A 37 6.72 16.20 -6.28
C VAL A 37 5.99 16.68 -5.02
N ALA A 38 6.34 16.13 -3.87
CA ALA A 38 5.82 16.61 -2.60
C ALA A 38 6.22 18.06 -2.32
N GLY A 39 5.25 18.85 -1.90
CA GLY A 39 5.42 20.19 -1.39
C GLY A 39 5.66 20.19 0.12
N ASN A 40 5.65 21.41 0.68
CA ASN A 40 5.92 21.63 2.11
C ASN A 40 4.90 20.94 3.03
N ALA A 41 3.64 20.77 2.58
CA ALA A 41 2.61 20.15 3.39
C ALA A 41 2.84 18.64 3.51
N GLY A 42 3.07 17.95 2.38
CA GLY A 42 3.38 16.53 2.36
C GLY A 42 4.63 16.22 3.17
N GLN A 43 5.71 16.99 2.98
CA GLN A 43 6.97 16.80 3.71
C GLN A 43 6.80 16.95 5.23
N LYS A 44 6.07 17.96 5.71
CA LYS A 44 5.78 18.10 7.15
C LYS A 44 4.99 16.92 7.69
N VAL A 45 4.02 16.43 6.94
CA VAL A 45 3.17 15.31 7.35
C VAL A 45 3.99 14.02 7.48
N LEU A 46 4.92 13.76 6.55
CA LEU A 46 5.81 12.60 6.65
C LEU A 46 6.60 12.59 7.97
N TRP A 47 7.17 13.74 8.35
CA TRP A 47 7.89 13.90 9.62
C TRP A 47 6.99 13.77 10.85
N VAL A 48 5.77 14.33 10.80
CA VAL A 48 4.80 14.21 11.89
C VAL A 48 4.42 12.76 12.12
N VAL A 49 4.14 12.01 11.06
CA VAL A 49 3.74 10.60 11.18
C VAL A 49 4.91 9.73 11.61
N PHE A 50 6.13 10.00 11.15
CA PHE A 50 7.34 9.38 11.69
C PHE A 50 7.39 9.50 13.22
N ALA A 51 7.21 10.71 13.75
CA ALA A 51 7.23 10.95 15.19
C ALA A 51 6.08 10.21 15.92
N ILE A 52 4.86 10.24 15.37
CA ILE A 52 3.70 9.52 15.93
C ILE A 52 3.97 8.02 16.01
N MET A 53 4.47 7.41 14.93
CA MET A 53 4.75 5.97 14.88
C MET A 53 5.87 5.58 15.84
N LEU A 54 6.90 6.41 15.97
CA LEU A 54 8.00 6.19 16.90
C LEU A 54 7.52 6.29 18.37
N ILE A 55 6.68 7.27 18.69
CA ILE A 55 6.07 7.41 20.02
C ILE A 55 5.17 6.21 20.31
N ALA A 56 4.34 5.78 19.36
CA ALA A 56 3.47 4.61 19.51
C ALA A 56 4.29 3.34 19.76
N SER A 57 5.38 3.13 19.00
CA SER A 57 6.30 2.00 19.20
C SER A 57 6.93 2.02 20.59
N GLY A 58 7.39 3.18 21.06
CA GLY A 58 7.87 3.37 22.43
C GLY A 58 6.80 3.04 23.47
N ALA A 59 5.59 3.57 23.32
CA ALA A 59 4.48 3.31 24.23
C ALA A 59 4.11 1.81 24.31
N PHE A 60 4.01 1.12 23.18
CA PHE A 60 3.70 -0.31 23.15
C PHE A 60 4.82 -1.17 23.76
N THR A 61 6.07 -0.76 23.55
CA THR A 61 7.23 -1.38 24.21
C THR A 61 7.14 -1.22 25.73
N LEU A 62 6.85 -0.01 26.23
CA LEU A 62 6.72 0.27 27.66
C LEU A 62 5.55 -0.53 28.28
N MET A 63 4.42 -0.63 27.59
CA MET A 63 3.29 -1.47 28.01
C MET A 63 3.71 -2.95 28.16
N SER A 64 4.57 -3.43 27.27
CA SER A 64 5.03 -4.83 27.30
C SER A 64 5.88 -5.19 28.52
N TRP A 65 6.58 -4.24 29.15
CA TRP A 65 7.51 -4.52 30.25
C TRP A 65 6.85 -5.13 31.47
N ASN A 66 5.57 -4.84 31.69
CA ASN A 66 4.79 -5.37 32.82
C ASN A 66 4.06 -6.69 32.50
N VAL A 67 4.24 -7.25 31.29
CA VAL A 67 3.57 -8.47 30.84
C VAL A 67 4.56 -9.65 30.88
N PRO A 68 4.20 -10.88 31.27
CA PRO A 68 5.10 -12.03 31.14
C PRO A 68 5.47 -12.36 29.68
N LEU A 69 6.69 -12.84 29.39
CA LEU A 69 7.18 -13.06 28.02
C LEU A 69 6.25 -13.92 27.15
N ASN A 70 5.66 -14.98 27.71
CA ASN A 70 4.73 -15.88 27.03
C ASN A 70 3.38 -15.22 26.64
N LYS A 71 3.08 -14.02 27.14
CA LYS A 71 1.87 -13.25 26.81
C LYS A 71 2.16 -11.94 26.06
N ARG A 72 3.43 -11.68 25.71
CA ARG A 72 3.84 -10.44 25.03
C ARG A 72 3.63 -10.45 23.53
N LEU A 73 3.16 -11.54 22.93
CA LEU A 73 3.15 -11.71 21.46
C LEU A 73 2.48 -10.52 20.74
N TYR A 74 1.25 -10.16 21.11
CA TYR A 74 0.57 -8.99 20.53
C TYR A 74 1.38 -7.70 20.71
N HIS A 75 1.97 -7.46 21.90
CA HIS A 75 2.79 -6.27 22.13
C HIS A 75 4.01 -6.23 21.20
N VAL A 76 4.67 -7.37 21.00
CA VAL A 76 5.84 -7.48 20.10
C VAL A 76 5.42 -7.23 18.66
N VAL A 77 4.38 -7.90 18.18
CA VAL A 77 3.87 -7.75 16.80
C VAL A 77 3.43 -6.31 16.54
N THR A 78 2.61 -5.73 17.41
CA THR A 78 2.13 -4.34 17.29
C THR A 78 3.27 -3.31 17.40
N THR A 79 4.31 -3.57 18.20
CA THR A 79 5.51 -2.72 18.26
C THR A 79 6.29 -2.77 16.96
N ILE A 80 6.47 -3.96 16.36
CA ILE A 80 7.16 -4.12 15.08
C ILE A 80 6.38 -3.41 13.97
N ILE A 81 5.04 -3.46 13.99
CA ILE A 81 4.18 -2.74 13.04
C ILE A 81 4.49 -1.25 13.06
N THR A 82 4.43 -0.62 14.24
CA THR A 82 4.66 0.82 14.38
C THR A 82 6.12 1.22 14.16
N LEU A 83 7.08 0.38 14.54
CA LEU A 83 8.49 0.62 14.27
C LEU A 83 8.81 0.57 12.77
N THR A 84 8.25 -0.40 12.06
CA THR A 84 8.41 -0.53 10.60
C THR A 84 7.81 0.68 9.88
N ALA A 85 6.61 1.09 10.29
CA ALA A 85 5.99 2.31 9.78
C ALA A 85 6.86 3.55 10.05
N ALA A 86 7.40 3.71 11.27
CA ALA A 86 8.31 4.82 11.58
C ALA A 86 9.52 4.84 10.62
N LEU A 87 10.19 3.69 10.41
CA LEU A 87 11.33 3.61 9.49
C LEU A 87 10.95 3.94 8.04
N SER A 88 9.78 3.51 7.58
CA SER A 88 9.29 3.84 6.24
C SER A 88 8.97 5.33 6.09
N TYR A 89 8.27 5.92 7.07
CA TYR A 89 7.99 7.36 7.06
C TYR A 89 9.27 8.20 7.13
N PHE A 90 10.29 7.76 7.88
CA PHE A 90 11.61 8.38 7.85
C PHE A 90 12.24 8.29 6.46
N ALA A 91 12.26 7.11 5.83
CA ALA A 91 12.81 6.93 4.48
C ALA A 91 12.08 7.77 3.42
N MET A 92 10.77 7.91 3.52
CA MET A 92 9.96 8.78 2.66
C MET A 92 10.27 10.26 2.89
N ALA A 93 10.37 10.69 4.16
CA ALA A 93 10.68 12.07 4.54
C ALA A 93 12.10 12.51 4.12
N THR A 94 13.05 11.58 4.06
CA THR A 94 14.42 11.82 3.56
C THR A 94 14.57 11.55 2.07
N ALA A 95 13.48 11.29 1.35
CA ALA A 95 13.44 10.95 -0.08
C ALA A 95 14.21 9.68 -0.50
N HIS A 96 14.64 8.83 0.44
CA HIS A 96 15.28 7.54 0.14
C HIS A 96 14.27 6.48 -0.32
N GLY A 97 13.01 6.64 0.06
CA GLY A 97 11.88 5.76 -0.26
C GLY A 97 11.02 6.22 -1.43
N VAL A 98 11.55 7.07 -2.31
CA VAL A 98 10.80 7.75 -3.37
C VAL A 98 11.46 7.47 -4.73
N ALA A 99 10.65 7.33 -5.79
CA ALA A 99 11.11 7.20 -7.16
C ALA A 99 10.31 8.12 -8.08
N LEU A 100 10.92 8.63 -9.15
CA LEU A 100 10.21 9.38 -10.19
C LEU A 100 9.80 8.43 -11.31
N THR A 101 8.50 8.35 -11.57
CA THR A 101 7.96 7.66 -12.75
C THR A 101 7.69 8.67 -13.86
N LYS A 102 8.07 8.29 -15.09
CA LYS A 102 7.82 9.10 -16.28
C LYS A 102 6.45 8.72 -16.87
N ILE A 103 5.63 9.73 -17.08
CA ILE A 103 4.32 9.65 -17.69
C ILE A 103 4.34 10.48 -18.96
N VAL A 104 3.78 9.94 -20.05
CA VAL A 104 3.63 10.66 -21.32
C VAL A 104 2.17 10.62 -21.69
N GLU A 105 1.50 11.76 -21.58
CA GLU A 105 0.09 11.91 -21.93
C GLU A 105 0.00 12.44 -23.36
N ARG A 106 -0.81 11.76 -24.19
CA ARG A 106 -1.12 12.21 -25.55
C ARG A 106 -2.44 12.95 -25.54
N GLU A 107 -2.41 14.24 -25.85
CA GLU A 107 -3.61 15.02 -26.09
C GLU A 107 -3.93 14.94 -27.59
N GLN A 108 -5.02 14.26 -27.90
CA GLN A 108 -5.50 14.15 -29.28
C GLN A 108 -6.28 15.42 -29.66
N HIS A 109 -5.96 15.97 -30.83
CA HIS A 109 -6.66 17.14 -31.38
C HIS A 109 -7.27 16.82 -32.75
N ASP A 110 -8.45 17.36 -33.03
CA ASP A 110 -9.19 17.04 -34.27
C ASP A 110 -8.58 17.71 -35.52
N HIS A 111 -8.01 18.91 -35.38
CA HIS A 111 -7.61 19.75 -36.51
C HIS A 111 -6.15 20.25 -36.41
N VAL A 112 -5.41 19.81 -35.39
CA VAL A 112 -3.97 20.11 -35.21
C VAL A 112 -3.23 18.83 -34.81
N PRO A 113 -1.90 18.75 -35.00
CA PRO A 113 -1.13 17.60 -34.55
C PRO A 113 -1.29 17.37 -33.04
N ASP A 114 -1.26 16.11 -32.64
CA ASP A 114 -1.32 15.74 -31.22
C ASP A 114 -0.18 16.36 -30.42
N THR A 115 -0.49 16.78 -29.20
CA THR A 115 0.50 17.28 -28.24
C THR A 115 0.84 16.19 -27.24
N PHE A 116 2.08 16.22 -26.75
CA PHE A 116 2.58 15.25 -25.78
C PHE A 116 3.07 15.99 -24.55
N THR A 117 2.50 15.67 -23.39
CA THR A 117 2.92 16.23 -22.11
C THR A 117 3.70 15.17 -21.35
N THR A 118 4.94 15.49 -20.97
CA THR A 118 5.77 14.60 -20.14
C THR A 118 5.70 15.04 -18.69
N THR A 119 5.24 14.16 -17.81
CA THR A 119 5.17 14.39 -16.36
C THR A 119 6.05 13.40 -15.62
N TYR A 120 6.88 13.87 -14.70
CA TYR A 120 7.57 13.03 -13.72
C TYR A 120 6.83 13.13 -12.39
N ARG A 121 6.30 12.01 -11.90
CA ARG A 121 5.59 11.96 -10.62
C ARG A 121 6.35 11.13 -9.60
N GLU A 122 6.43 11.64 -8.37
CA GLU A 122 6.92 10.87 -7.23
C GLU A 122 5.98 9.71 -6.89
N VAL A 123 6.54 8.52 -6.79
CA VAL A 123 5.91 7.34 -6.20
C VAL A 123 6.67 6.96 -4.94
N TYR A 124 5.93 6.89 -3.84
CA TYR A 124 6.44 6.59 -2.51
C TYR A 124 6.53 5.08 -2.30
N TRP A 125 7.47 4.43 -2.99
CA TRP A 125 7.58 2.96 -3.01
C TRP A 125 7.89 2.34 -1.63
N ALA A 126 8.54 3.08 -0.73
CA ALA A 126 8.77 2.63 0.65
C ALA A 126 7.47 2.36 1.42
N ARG A 127 6.35 2.97 1.01
CA ARG A 127 5.01 2.68 1.54
C ARG A 127 4.62 1.22 1.31
N TYR A 128 4.90 0.69 0.12
CA TYR A 128 4.60 -0.71 -0.20
C TYR A 128 5.51 -1.68 0.53
N VAL A 129 6.76 -1.29 0.80
CA VAL A 129 7.66 -2.08 1.67
C VAL A 129 7.14 -2.12 3.09
N ASP A 130 6.70 -0.98 3.64
CA ASP A 130 6.01 -0.93 4.94
C ASP A 130 4.82 -1.88 4.94
N TRP A 131 3.90 -1.73 4.00
CA TRP A 131 2.69 -2.54 3.95
C TRP A 131 3.01 -4.03 3.82
N THR A 132 3.97 -4.42 2.99
CA THR A 132 4.38 -5.83 2.82
C THR A 132 4.82 -6.48 4.13
N ILE A 133 5.29 -5.70 5.10
CA ILE A 133 5.67 -6.18 6.44
C ILE A 133 4.52 -5.99 7.44
N THR A 134 3.86 -4.84 7.44
CA THR A 134 2.91 -4.46 8.49
C THR A 134 1.53 -5.03 8.29
N THR A 135 1.04 -5.20 7.07
CA THR A 135 -0.28 -5.78 6.81
C THR A 135 -0.32 -7.28 7.16
N PRO A 136 0.72 -8.10 6.89
CA PRO A 136 0.78 -9.47 7.42
C PRO A 136 0.78 -9.54 8.94
N LEU A 137 1.46 -8.60 9.61
CA LEU A 137 1.52 -8.55 11.07
C LEU A 137 0.17 -8.11 11.67
N LEU A 138 -0.53 -7.17 11.05
CA LEU A 138 -1.91 -6.80 11.45
C LEU A 138 -2.86 -7.99 11.30
N LEU A 139 -2.73 -8.75 10.21
CA LEU A 139 -3.51 -9.97 9.99
C LEU A 139 -3.12 -11.09 10.95
N LEU A 140 -1.85 -11.17 11.34
CA LEU A 140 -1.38 -12.07 12.39
C LEU A 140 -2.06 -11.74 13.73
N ASP A 141 -2.07 -10.47 14.15
CA ASP A 141 -2.76 -10.02 15.36
C ASP A 141 -4.26 -10.40 15.31
N LEU A 142 -4.96 -10.13 14.21
CA LEU A 142 -6.38 -10.49 14.06
C LEU A 142 -6.62 -12.01 14.01
N GLY A 143 -5.75 -12.75 13.33
CA GLY A 143 -5.85 -14.19 13.21
C GLY A 143 -5.61 -14.91 14.53
N LEU A 144 -4.64 -14.44 15.32
CA LEU A 144 -4.38 -14.91 16.67
C LEU A 144 -5.56 -14.60 17.59
N LEU A 145 -6.12 -13.39 17.51
CA LEU A 145 -7.28 -12.96 18.28
C LEU A 145 -8.50 -13.87 18.02
N ALA A 146 -8.74 -14.21 16.75
CA ALA A 146 -9.79 -15.16 16.37
C ALA A 146 -9.45 -16.62 16.70
N GLY A 147 -8.19 -16.97 16.94
CA GLY A 147 -7.73 -18.35 17.06
C GLY A 147 -7.83 -19.12 15.73
N MET A 148 -7.45 -18.48 14.62
CA MET A 148 -7.42 -19.11 13.30
C MET A 148 -6.40 -20.26 13.23
N ALA A 149 -6.72 -21.31 12.48
CA ALA A 149 -5.76 -22.37 12.21
C ALA A 149 -4.59 -21.85 11.35
N GLY A 150 -3.37 -22.32 11.65
CA GLY A 150 -2.15 -21.83 11.00
C GLY A 150 -2.17 -21.92 9.46
N GLY A 151 -2.79 -22.95 8.89
CA GLY A 151 -2.93 -23.07 7.44
C GLY A 151 -3.76 -21.93 6.81
N HIS A 152 -4.91 -21.59 7.40
CA HIS A 152 -5.73 -20.46 6.95
C HIS A 152 -5.04 -19.12 7.18
N LEU A 153 -4.31 -18.98 8.30
CA LEU A 153 -3.53 -17.79 8.60
C LEU A 153 -2.41 -17.57 7.57
N ILE A 154 -1.66 -18.60 7.21
CA ILE A 154 -0.60 -18.52 6.19
C ILE A 154 -1.19 -18.16 4.82
N MET A 155 -2.29 -18.80 4.40
CA MET A 155 -2.95 -18.46 3.14
C MET A 155 -3.42 -17.00 3.09
N MET A 156 -3.97 -16.51 4.21
CA MET A 156 -4.39 -15.12 4.34
C MET A 156 -3.20 -14.16 4.24
N ILE A 157 -2.08 -14.45 4.92
CA ILE A 157 -0.86 -13.63 4.86
C ILE A 157 -0.23 -13.64 3.46
N VAL A 158 -0.17 -14.78 2.78
CA VAL A 158 0.39 -14.85 1.42
C VAL A 158 -0.47 -14.06 0.44
N ALA A 159 -1.79 -14.15 0.55
CA ALA A 159 -2.70 -13.35 -0.27
C ALA A 159 -2.52 -11.85 -0.02
N ASP A 160 -2.31 -11.44 1.22
CA ASP A 160 -2.01 -10.05 1.59
C ASP A 160 -0.69 -9.54 0.99
N ILE A 161 0.38 -10.35 1.03
CA ILE A 161 1.65 -10.00 0.36
C ILE A 161 1.44 -9.83 -1.15
N PHE A 162 0.68 -10.73 -1.79
CA PHE A 162 0.35 -10.58 -3.20
C PHE A 162 -0.47 -9.32 -3.47
N MET A 163 -1.43 -8.98 -2.62
CA MET A 163 -2.18 -7.73 -2.72
C MET A 163 -1.23 -6.53 -2.75
N VAL A 164 -0.35 -6.40 -1.75
CA VAL A 164 0.55 -5.24 -1.66
C VAL A 164 1.54 -5.17 -2.83
N LEU A 165 2.20 -6.28 -3.17
CA LEU A 165 3.22 -6.29 -4.22
C LEU A 165 2.63 -6.08 -5.63
N THR A 166 1.45 -6.61 -5.89
CA THR A 166 0.77 -6.34 -7.16
C THR A 166 0.27 -4.89 -7.24
N GLY A 167 -0.14 -4.29 -6.12
CA GLY A 167 -0.38 -2.85 -6.01
C GLY A 167 0.87 -2.01 -6.30
N LEU A 168 2.05 -2.42 -5.82
CA LEU A 168 3.33 -1.77 -6.14
C LEU A 168 3.62 -1.84 -7.64
N PHE A 169 3.45 -3.01 -8.28
CA PHE A 169 3.65 -3.16 -9.72
C PHE A 169 2.65 -2.31 -10.53
N ALA A 170 1.43 -2.15 -10.04
CA ALA A 170 0.46 -1.24 -10.63
C ALA A 170 0.94 0.23 -10.53
N ALA A 171 1.54 0.65 -9.41
CA ALA A 171 2.00 2.03 -9.21
C ALA A 171 3.11 2.44 -10.18
N PHE A 172 3.96 1.47 -10.55
CA PHE A 172 5.01 1.61 -11.57
C PHE A 172 4.55 1.20 -12.99
N GLY A 173 3.29 0.82 -13.15
CA GLY A 173 2.74 0.43 -14.44
C GLY A 173 2.72 1.60 -15.43
N THR A 174 2.94 1.31 -16.71
CA THR A 174 2.92 2.32 -17.76
C THR A 174 1.50 2.84 -17.97
N GLU A 175 1.35 4.16 -18.09
CA GLU A 175 0.05 4.79 -18.37
C GLU A 175 -0.55 4.30 -19.70
N ASP A 176 -1.88 4.34 -19.76
CA ASP A 176 -2.68 3.90 -20.92
C ASP A 176 -2.41 2.46 -21.37
N THR A 177 -1.87 1.62 -20.47
CA THR A 177 -1.69 0.19 -20.72
C THR A 177 -2.66 -0.67 -19.91
N PRO A 178 -3.14 -1.80 -20.46
CA PRO A 178 -3.89 -2.80 -19.69
C PRO A 178 -3.09 -3.40 -18.53
N GLN A 179 -1.75 -3.35 -18.59
CA GLN A 179 -0.86 -3.94 -17.60
C GLN A 179 -1.02 -3.30 -16.21
N LYS A 180 -1.06 -1.97 -16.13
CA LYS A 180 -1.30 -1.22 -14.88
C LYS A 180 -2.61 -1.66 -14.19
N TRP A 181 -3.70 -1.66 -14.94
CA TRP A 181 -5.03 -2.02 -14.42
C TRP A 181 -5.19 -3.52 -14.18
N GLY A 182 -4.47 -4.37 -14.91
CA GLY A 182 -4.36 -5.80 -14.64
C GLY A 182 -3.75 -6.08 -13.27
N TRP A 183 -2.61 -5.45 -12.96
CA TRP A 183 -1.99 -5.56 -11.63
C TRP A 183 -2.90 -5.06 -10.51
N TYR A 184 -3.55 -3.91 -10.72
CA TYR A 184 -4.51 -3.37 -9.76
C TYR A 184 -5.70 -4.32 -9.53
N THR A 185 -6.21 -4.95 -10.58
CA THR A 185 -7.31 -5.93 -10.48
C THR A 185 -6.88 -7.16 -9.67
N ILE A 186 -5.67 -7.68 -9.91
CA ILE A 186 -5.11 -8.79 -9.13
C ILE A 186 -5.00 -8.40 -7.65
N SER A 187 -4.52 -7.19 -7.35
CA SER A 187 -4.47 -6.66 -5.98
C SER A 187 -5.85 -6.65 -5.32
N CYS A 188 -6.88 -6.17 -6.02
CA CYS A 188 -8.26 -6.14 -5.51
C CYS A 188 -8.85 -7.54 -5.29
N ILE A 189 -8.54 -8.52 -6.15
CA ILE A 189 -8.97 -9.92 -5.94
C ILE A 189 -8.30 -10.51 -4.70
N SER A 190 -6.99 -10.29 -4.53
CA SER A 190 -6.26 -10.70 -3.33
C SER A 190 -6.82 -10.05 -2.05
N PHE A 191 -7.17 -8.77 -2.11
CA PHE A 191 -7.84 -8.06 -1.01
C PHE A 191 -9.15 -8.75 -0.59
N ILE A 192 -10.01 -9.11 -1.55
CA ILE A 192 -11.26 -9.83 -1.28
C ILE A 192 -10.95 -11.19 -0.61
N PHE A 193 -9.92 -11.89 -1.09
CA PHE A 193 -9.52 -13.19 -0.55
C PHE A 193 -9.02 -13.11 0.91
N VAL A 194 -8.33 -12.03 1.29
CA VAL A 194 -7.92 -11.74 2.67
C VAL A 194 -9.14 -11.63 3.59
N PHE A 195 -10.11 -10.76 3.24
CA PHE A 195 -11.30 -10.55 4.07
C PHE A 195 -12.25 -11.75 4.06
N TRP A 196 -12.29 -12.53 2.99
CA TRP A 196 -12.98 -13.83 2.98
C TRP A 196 -12.41 -14.79 4.02
N HIS A 197 -11.08 -14.90 4.11
CA HIS A 197 -10.41 -15.73 5.12
C HIS A 197 -10.67 -15.22 6.54
N LEU A 198 -10.50 -13.92 6.76
CA LEU A 198 -10.70 -13.28 8.06
C LEU A 198 -12.14 -13.42 8.54
N GLY A 199 -13.12 -13.14 7.66
CA GLY A 199 -14.54 -13.17 7.99
C GLY A 199 -15.06 -14.58 8.26
N LEU A 200 -14.80 -15.53 7.37
CA LEU A 200 -15.33 -16.90 7.52
C LEU A 200 -14.60 -17.69 8.60
N ASN A 201 -13.28 -17.82 8.48
CA ASN A 201 -12.52 -18.66 9.40
C ASN A 201 -12.33 -17.95 10.75
N GLY A 202 -12.04 -16.65 10.73
CA GLY A 202 -11.89 -15.88 11.96
C GLY A 202 -13.22 -15.71 12.70
N GLY A 203 -14.31 -15.41 12.00
CA GLY A 203 -15.64 -15.24 12.60
C GLY A 203 -16.19 -16.51 13.24
N ALA A 204 -16.01 -17.67 12.59
CA ALA A 204 -16.43 -18.96 13.13
C ALA A 204 -15.63 -19.32 14.40
N ASN A 205 -14.31 -19.13 14.39
CA ASN A 205 -13.45 -19.48 15.53
C ASN A 205 -13.65 -18.53 16.72
N ALA A 206 -13.79 -17.23 16.47
CA ALA A 206 -14.07 -16.26 17.53
C ALA A 206 -15.40 -16.56 18.23
N SER A 207 -16.41 -17.04 17.48
CA SER A 207 -17.70 -17.45 18.05
C SER A 207 -17.60 -18.62 19.02
N ALA A 208 -16.66 -19.55 18.78
CA ALA A 208 -16.42 -20.70 19.66
C ALA A 208 -15.71 -20.33 20.98
N LYS A 209 -15.02 -19.19 21.03
CA LYS A 209 -14.25 -18.74 22.21
C LYS A 209 -15.05 -17.90 23.21
N GLY A 210 -16.24 -17.43 22.84
CA GLY A 210 -17.14 -16.69 23.72
C GLY A 210 -17.65 -15.37 23.11
N GLU A 211 -18.80 -14.91 23.60
CA GLU A 211 -19.52 -13.77 23.02
C GLU A 211 -18.75 -12.44 23.13
N LYS A 212 -18.06 -12.22 24.27
CA LYS A 212 -17.25 -11.02 24.49
C LYS A 212 -16.09 -10.91 23.49
N LEU A 213 -15.36 -12.00 23.28
CA LEU A 213 -14.25 -12.04 22.32
C LEU A 213 -14.76 -11.89 20.89
N ARG A 214 -15.86 -12.59 20.54
CA ARG A 214 -16.51 -12.47 19.24
C ARG A 214 -16.91 -11.02 18.95
N GLY A 215 -17.56 -10.33 19.90
CA GLY A 215 -17.97 -8.94 19.74
C GLY A 215 -16.80 -8.01 19.47
N PHE A 216 -15.70 -8.18 20.21
CA PHE A 216 -14.48 -7.41 19.99
C PHE A 216 -13.83 -7.74 18.63
N PHE A 217 -13.67 -9.02 18.30
CA PHE A 217 -13.10 -9.46 17.03
C PHE A 217 -13.88 -8.91 15.83
N VAL A 218 -15.22 -8.96 15.86
CA VAL A 218 -16.07 -8.40 14.81
C VAL A 218 -15.86 -6.88 14.72
N SER A 219 -15.85 -6.18 15.85
CA SER A 219 -15.69 -4.72 15.87
C SER A 219 -14.35 -4.28 15.26
N ILE A 220 -13.24 -4.89 15.69
CA ILE A 220 -11.91 -4.54 15.21
C ILE A 220 -11.67 -5.01 13.76
N SER A 221 -12.26 -6.13 13.36
CA SER A 221 -12.19 -6.61 11.96
C SER A 221 -12.99 -5.74 11.01
N VAL A 222 -14.20 -5.29 11.40
CA VAL A 222 -15.02 -4.36 10.60
C VAL A 222 -14.34 -2.99 10.49
N TYR A 223 -13.79 -2.48 11.60
CA TYR A 223 -12.96 -1.27 11.58
C TYR A 223 -11.82 -1.39 10.57
N THR A 224 -11.09 -2.51 10.61
CA THR A 224 -9.99 -2.80 9.69
C THR A 224 -10.48 -2.86 8.24
N ALA A 225 -11.59 -3.57 7.98
CA ALA A 225 -12.15 -3.71 6.63
C ALA A 225 -12.57 -2.38 6.01
N ILE A 226 -13.26 -1.54 6.78
CA ILE A 226 -13.70 -0.20 6.32
C ILE A 226 -12.47 0.66 6.01
N LEU A 227 -11.50 0.69 6.93
CA LEU A 227 -10.30 1.51 6.78
C LEU A 227 -9.44 1.02 5.61
N TRP A 228 -9.23 -0.28 5.49
CA TRP A 228 -8.42 -0.87 4.42
C TRP A 228 -9.06 -0.73 3.05
N THR A 229 -10.40 -0.69 2.95
CA THR A 229 -11.11 -0.41 1.68
C THR A 229 -10.81 1.00 1.17
N ALA A 230 -10.48 1.96 2.05
CA ALA A 230 -10.09 3.30 1.62
C ALA A 230 -8.76 3.31 0.84
N TYR A 231 -7.82 2.41 1.13
CA TYR A 231 -6.52 2.37 0.46
C TYR A 231 -6.58 2.13 -1.06
N PRO A 232 -7.28 1.09 -1.57
CA PRO A 232 -7.42 0.90 -3.02
C PRO A 232 -8.25 2.02 -3.67
N ILE A 233 -9.23 2.60 -2.98
CA ILE A 233 -9.98 3.77 -3.49
C ILE A 233 -9.04 4.96 -3.69
N VAL A 234 -8.23 5.29 -2.68
CA VAL A 234 -7.23 6.35 -2.76
C VAL A 234 -6.23 6.03 -3.86
N TRP A 235 -5.77 4.78 -3.96
CA TRP A 235 -4.86 4.35 -5.02
C TRP A 235 -5.46 4.58 -6.40
N GLY A 236 -6.70 4.15 -6.63
CA GLY A 236 -7.40 4.32 -7.91
C GLY A 236 -7.55 5.78 -8.33
N ILE A 237 -7.68 6.69 -7.36
CA ILE A 237 -7.84 8.13 -7.61
C ILE A 237 -6.47 8.84 -7.76
N ALA A 238 -5.50 8.48 -6.92
CA ALA A 238 -4.19 9.13 -6.82
C ALA A 238 -3.14 8.50 -7.75
N ASP A 239 -2.79 7.24 -7.58
CA ASP A 239 -1.78 6.56 -8.41
C ASP A 239 -2.35 6.07 -9.75
N GLY A 240 -3.60 5.59 -9.72
CA GLY A 240 -4.34 5.07 -10.85
C GLY A 240 -4.71 6.18 -11.83
N ALA A 241 -5.59 7.08 -11.39
CA ALA A 241 -6.13 8.15 -12.23
C ALA A 241 -5.32 9.46 -12.19
N ARG A 242 -4.34 9.60 -11.27
CA ARG A 242 -3.45 10.78 -11.16
C ARG A 242 -4.15 12.13 -11.08
N LYS A 243 -5.34 12.15 -10.50
CA LYS A 243 -6.18 13.36 -10.36
C LYS A 243 -5.88 14.19 -9.11
N VAL A 244 -4.90 13.76 -8.30
CA VAL A 244 -4.65 14.29 -6.96
C VAL A 244 -3.19 14.65 -6.80
N SER A 245 -2.91 15.76 -6.12
CA SER A 245 -1.54 16.19 -5.83
C SER A 245 -0.81 15.18 -4.94
N VAL A 246 0.52 15.12 -5.08
CA VAL A 246 1.37 14.25 -4.24
C VAL A 246 1.20 14.57 -2.75
N ASP A 247 1.07 15.84 -2.38
CA ASP A 247 0.79 16.24 -0.99
C ASP A 247 -0.50 15.63 -0.44
N THR A 248 -1.58 15.67 -1.23
CA THR A 248 -2.87 15.12 -0.80
C THR A 248 -2.78 13.60 -0.65
N GLU A 249 -2.11 12.92 -1.58
CA GLU A 249 -1.86 11.48 -1.51
C GLU A 249 -1.11 11.11 -0.22
N ILE A 250 -0.03 11.83 0.09
CA ILE A 250 0.75 11.66 1.33
C ILE A 250 -0.14 11.84 2.55
N ILE A 251 -0.92 12.93 2.60
CA ILE A 251 -1.77 13.27 3.75
C ILE A 251 -2.83 12.19 3.98
N VAL A 252 -3.49 11.72 2.92
CA VAL A 252 -4.55 10.73 3.06
C VAL A 252 -3.97 9.39 3.55
N TYR A 253 -2.89 8.90 2.95
CA TYR A 253 -2.27 7.66 3.43
C TYR A 253 -1.68 7.79 4.83
N ALA A 254 -1.13 8.96 5.19
CA ALA A 254 -0.68 9.26 6.54
C ALA A 254 -1.78 9.10 7.58
N ILE A 255 -2.96 9.68 7.31
CA ILE A 255 -4.12 9.56 8.21
C ILE A 255 -4.55 8.09 8.31
N LEU A 256 -4.68 7.41 7.18
CA LEU A 256 -5.05 5.99 7.15
C LEU A 256 -4.07 5.14 7.94
N ASP A 257 -2.77 5.36 7.80
CA ASP A 257 -1.73 4.59 8.50
C ASP A 257 -1.75 4.83 10.01
N VAL A 258 -1.92 6.07 10.47
CA VAL A 258 -2.06 6.36 11.91
C VAL A 258 -3.26 5.62 12.49
N LEU A 259 -4.38 5.60 11.78
CA LEU A 259 -5.59 4.88 12.19
C LEU A 259 -5.38 3.35 12.15
N ALA A 260 -4.74 2.83 11.11
CA ALA A 260 -4.57 1.39 10.87
C ALA A 260 -3.50 0.75 11.74
N LYS A 261 -2.54 1.54 12.24
CA LYS A 261 -1.37 1.02 12.96
C LYS A 261 -1.35 1.49 14.41
N ALA A 262 -1.29 2.80 14.65
CA ALA A 262 -1.20 3.34 16.01
C ALA A 262 -2.52 3.21 16.77
N VAL A 263 -3.64 3.65 16.18
CA VAL A 263 -4.96 3.56 16.85
C VAL A 263 -5.43 2.11 16.96
N PHE A 264 -5.31 1.33 15.87
CA PHE A 264 -5.56 -0.11 15.90
C PHE A 264 -4.75 -0.80 17.00
N GLY A 265 -3.43 -0.56 17.04
CA GLY A 265 -2.54 -1.19 18.00
C GLY A 265 -2.87 -0.84 19.44
N ALA A 266 -3.13 0.44 19.72
CA ALA A 266 -3.55 0.87 21.05
C ALA A 266 -4.87 0.20 21.46
N TRP A 267 -5.85 0.17 20.55
CA TRP A 267 -7.14 -0.46 20.81
C TRP A 267 -7.00 -1.96 21.07
N LEU A 268 -6.20 -2.67 20.27
CA LEU A 268 -5.92 -4.08 20.43
C LEU A 268 -5.30 -4.37 21.80
N LEU A 269 -4.19 -3.71 22.14
CA LEU A 269 -3.44 -3.99 23.36
C LEU A 269 -4.23 -3.68 24.63
N ILE A 270 -4.99 -2.57 24.64
CA ILE A 270 -5.81 -2.16 25.80
C ILE A 270 -6.97 -3.13 26.03
N VAL A 271 -7.61 -3.62 24.97
CA VAL A 271 -8.77 -4.50 25.11
C VAL A 271 -8.34 -5.93 25.39
N HIS A 272 -7.32 -6.42 24.69
CA HIS A 272 -6.76 -7.76 24.87
C HIS A 272 -6.26 -7.97 26.31
N SER A 273 -5.60 -6.98 26.93
CA SER A 273 -5.11 -7.09 28.31
C SER A 273 -6.22 -7.36 29.34
N ASN A 274 -7.48 -7.08 28.99
CA ASN A 274 -8.66 -7.28 29.83
C ASN A 274 -9.48 -8.53 29.43
N MET A 275 -8.97 -9.37 28.53
CA MET A 275 -9.65 -10.56 27.97
C MET A 275 -8.71 -11.77 27.98
N ARG A 276 -8.83 -12.62 29.01
CA ARG A 276 -8.01 -13.84 29.11
C ARG A 276 -8.25 -14.82 27.96
N GLU A 277 -9.45 -14.83 27.38
CA GLU A 277 -9.82 -15.71 26.26
C GLU A 277 -9.08 -15.38 24.96
N SER A 278 -8.48 -14.18 24.89
CA SER A 278 -7.68 -13.75 23.74
C SER A 278 -6.20 -14.08 23.85
N ASP A 279 -5.74 -14.68 24.97
CA ASP A 279 -4.36 -15.11 25.13
C ASP A 279 -4.01 -16.13 24.04
N ALA A 280 -3.04 -15.78 23.19
CA ALA A 280 -2.45 -16.69 22.23
C ALA A 280 -1.35 -17.49 22.94
N GLU A 281 -1.70 -18.66 23.48
CA GLU A 281 -0.71 -19.55 24.07
C GLU A 281 0.18 -20.15 22.96
N LEU A 282 1.43 -19.72 22.93
CA LEU A 282 2.45 -20.36 22.10
C LEU A 282 2.78 -21.72 22.70
N ASN A 283 2.31 -22.80 22.06
CA ASN A 283 2.50 -24.19 22.49
C ASN A 283 3.11 -25.02 21.33
N GLY A 284 3.58 -26.23 21.63
CA GLY A 284 4.08 -27.17 20.62
C GLY A 284 5.32 -26.66 19.90
N PHE A 285 5.34 -26.73 18.56
CA PHE A 285 6.45 -26.26 17.72
C PHE A 285 6.86 -24.81 18.03
N TRP A 286 5.90 -23.92 18.24
CA TRP A 286 6.15 -22.49 18.44
C TRP A 286 6.86 -22.16 19.76
N ALA A 287 6.75 -23.04 20.76
CA ALA A 287 7.45 -22.89 22.04
C ALA A 287 8.66 -23.81 22.18
N ASN A 288 8.67 -24.97 21.49
CA ASN A 288 9.63 -26.04 21.76
C ASN A 288 10.45 -26.50 20.54
N GLY A 289 10.21 -25.99 19.33
CA GLY A 289 10.86 -26.44 18.09
C GLY A 289 10.31 -27.76 17.53
N LEU A 290 10.83 -28.21 16.38
CA LEU A 290 10.48 -29.51 15.75
C LEU A 290 11.08 -30.68 16.54
N SER A 291 12.33 -30.50 16.96
CA SER A 291 12.99 -31.27 18.00
C SER A 291 12.73 -30.52 19.32
N ARG A 292 12.50 -31.21 20.44
CA ARG A 292 12.27 -30.59 21.77
C ARG A 292 13.54 -29.89 22.30
N ASP A 293 14.10 -28.93 21.56
CA ASP A 293 15.42 -28.31 21.75
C ASP A 293 15.48 -27.33 22.93
N GLY A 294 14.53 -27.43 23.87
CA GLY A 294 14.45 -26.58 25.06
C GLY A 294 14.11 -27.30 26.37
N ALA A 295 13.87 -28.61 26.36
CA ALA A 295 13.63 -29.36 27.58
C ALA A 295 14.96 -29.84 28.18
N ILE A 296 15.62 -28.97 28.96
CA ILE A 296 16.69 -29.40 29.88
C ILE A 296 16.05 -30.39 30.87
N ARG A 297 16.45 -31.66 30.80
CA ARG A 297 16.12 -32.65 31.83
C ARG A 297 16.76 -32.22 33.15
N ILE A 298 15.95 -31.72 34.08
CA ILE A 298 16.34 -31.67 35.48
C ILE A 298 15.97 -33.03 36.07
N GLY A 299 17.01 -33.83 36.27
CA GLY A 299 17.11 -35.12 36.97
C GLY A 299 15.84 -35.88 37.36
N GLU A 300 15.65 -37.03 36.74
CA GLU A 300 15.32 -38.25 37.50
C GLU A 300 16.62 -39.05 37.57
N ASP A 301 17.37 -38.81 38.63
CA ASP A 301 18.43 -39.70 39.10
C ASP A 301 17.75 -40.72 40.01
N ASP A 302 17.06 -41.69 39.38
CA ASP A 302 16.51 -42.84 40.11
C ASP A 302 17.63 -43.88 40.26
N GLY A 303 18.44 -43.65 41.28
CA GLY A 303 19.21 -44.70 41.92
C GLY A 303 18.31 -45.54 42.83
N ALA A 304 18.19 -46.84 42.50
CA ALA A 304 18.04 -48.03 43.35
C ALA A 304 17.24 -49.12 42.63
#